data_AF-A0A9D8IW13-F1
#
_entry.id   AF-A0A9D8IW13-F1
#
_cell.length_a   1.000
_cell.length_b   1.000
_cell.length_c   1.000
_cell.angle_alpha   90.00
_cell.angle_beta   90.00
_cell.angle_gamma   90.00
#
_symmetry.space_group_name_H-M   'P 1'
#
loop_
_entity.id
_entity.type
_entity.pdbx_description
1 polymer ?
#
loop_
_entity_poly.entity_id
_entity_poly.type
_entity_poly.pdbx_seq_one_letter_code
_entity_poly.pdbx_strand_id
1 'polypeptide(L)'
;MSHPRPLLLALSLVLMIPSCATDFGEVPLTIVPIEGKVEIRVAEFHRGEAVPPVVSILMRTEQIFGCVNYSVLHTLLQRGDGIFLLIHGASIGPICATALGPAASVNFIDLPAGTFLLHVEMNGRRDRYELTITSATIHLLPIDTSISRPMERLAWRYPRQSFALFAGTMAGDEWLVGAYVDSLKKRVPVREIVSPEEGRWPYDRTVTGYARNAPPRYFLYQLDSHFERAASVLREFSEEHLKGRPGVGFWIENWKRQSFQSWRLMN
;
A
#
# COMPACT_ATOMS: atom_id res chain seq x y z
N MET A 1 70.19 -54.33 23.60
CA MET A 1 70.16 -52.88 23.89
C MET A 1 69.41 -52.18 22.77
N SER A 2 68.11 -51.92 22.96
CA SER A 2 67.35 -50.86 22.27
C SER A 2 65.99 -50.74 22.98
N HIS A 3 65.61 -49.50 23.29
CA HIS A 3 64.54 -49.12 24.20
C HIS A 3 63.12 -49.47 23.72
N PRO A 4 62.15 -49.69 24.63
CA PRO A 4 60.73 -49.55 24.31
C PRO A 4 60.32 -48.07 24.37
N ARG A 5 59.48 -47.61 23.44
CA ARG A 5 58.73 -46.35 23.54
C ARG A 5 57.27 -46.65 23.89
N PRO A 6 56.65 -45.90 24.82
CA PRO A 6 55.23 -46.08 25.13
C PRO A 6 54.38 -45.33 24.11
N LEU A 7 53.35 -45.98 23.56
CA LEU A 7 52.34 -45.36 22.72
C LEU A 7 51.22 -44.82 23.63
N LEU A 8 51.10 -43.49 23.69
CA LEU A 8 50.03 -42.78 24.39
C LEU A 8 48.68 -43.03 23.69
N LEU A 9 47.72 -43.60 24.43
CA LEU A 9 46.30 -43.61 24.06
C LEU A 9 45.69 -42.24 24.39
N ALA A 10 45.34 -41.46 23.37
CA ALA A 10 44.54 -40.26 23.53
C ALA A 10 43.04 -40.64 23.46
N LEU A 11 42.38 -40.61 24.62
CA LEU A 11 40.95 -40.84 24.77
C LEU A 11 40.20 -39.54 24.40
N SER A 12 39.62 -39.47 23.20
CA SER A 12 38.78 -38.35 22.77
C SER A 12 37.38 -38.47 23.35
N LEU A 13 37.08 -37.65 24.36
CA LEU A 13 35.79 -37.51 25.02
C LEU A 13 34.83 -36.71 24.10
N VAL A 14 33.85 -37.38 23.49
CA VAL A 14 32.78 -36.76 22.71
C VAL A 14 31.72 -36.22 23.68
N LEU A 15 31.67 -34.90 23.86
CA LEU A 15 30.59 -34.22 24.58
C LEU A 15 29.32 -34.19 23.70
N MET A 16 28.34 -35.02 24.05
CA MET A 16 26.97 -34.92 23.55
C MET A 16 26.28 -33.72 24.21
N ILE A 17 26.13 -32.63 23.48
CA ILE A 17 25.31 -31.49 23.91
C ILE A 17 23.85 -31.83 23.54
N PRO A 18 22.92 -31.90 24.51
CA PRO A 18 21.52 -32.12 24.19
C PRO A 18 20.99 -30.89 23.46
N SER A 19 20.58 -31.09 22.21
CA SER A 19 19.79 -30.13 21.44
C SER A 19 18.46 -29.91 22.18
N CYS A 20 18.33 -28.81 22.91
CA CYS A 20 17.03 -28.29 23.32
C CYS A 20 16.24 -27.97 22.05
N ALA A 21 15.38 -28.90 21.64
CA ALA A 21 14.31 -28.61 20.71
C ALA A 21 13.42 -27.55 21.35
N THR A 22 13.50 -26.32 20.84
CA THR A 22 12.52 -25.29 21.13
C THR A 22 11.27 -25.64 20.33
N ASP A 23 10.38 -26.39 20.97
CA ASP A 23 9.03 -26.64 20.50
C ASP A 23 8.25 -25.33 20.63
N PHE A 24 8.38 -24.46 19.61
CA PHE A 24 7.46 -23.36 19.42
C PHE A 24 6.14 -23.98 18.98
N GLY A 25 5.35 -24.43 19.97
CA GLY A 25 4.05 -25.02 19.74
C GLY A 25 3.24 -24.17 18.76
N GLU A 26 2.78 -24.80 17.68
CA GLU A 26 1.91 -24.18 16.69
C GLU A 26 0.68 -23.61 17.41
N VAL A 27 0.58 -22.29 17.51
CA VAL A 27 -0.64 -21.65 18.01
C VAL A 27 -1.72 -21.94 16.98
N PRO A 28 -2.79 -22.70 17.31
CA PRO A 28 -3.80 -23.07 16.33
C PRO A 28 -4.46 -21.81 15.78
N LEU A 29 -4.44 -21.66 14.46
CA LEU A 29 -5.13 -20.61 13.75
C LEU A 29 -6.64 -20.71 14.05
N THR A 30 -7.13 -19.81 14.90
CA THR A 30 -8.56 -19.72 15.17
C THR A 30 -9.23 -19.01 14.00
N ILE A 31 -10.06 -19.74 13.26
CA ILE A 31 -10.86 -19.20 12.17
C ILE A 31 -12.24 -18.86 12.73
N VAL A 32 -12.60 -17.58 12.63
CA VAL A 32 -13.89 -17.05 13.05
C VAL A 32 -14.76 -16.87 11.80
N PRO A 33 -16.02 -17.35 11.79
CA PRO A 33 -16.94 -17.07 10.69
C PRO A 33 -17.13 -15.56 10.48
N ILE A 34 -17.24 -15.14 9.23
CA ILE A 34 -17.58 -13.75 8.89
C ILE A 34 -19.10 -13.61 8.86
N GLU A 35 -19.60 -12.65 9.62
CA GLU A 35 -20.98 -12.19 9.58
C GLU A 35 -21.13 -10.97 8.66
N GLY A 36 -22.23 -10.89 7.92
CA GLY A 36 -22.48 -9.80 6.97
C GLY A 36 -21.72 -9.93 5.65
N LYS A 37 -21.57 -8.82 4.92
CA LYS A 37 -20.88 -8.83 3.62
C LYS A 37 -19.39 -8.57 3.74
N VAL A 38 -18.66 -9.01 2.72
CA VAL A 38 -17.28 -8.58 2.47
C VAL A 38 -17.27 -7.48 1.42
N GLU A 39 -16.73 -6.32 1.78
CA GLU A 39 -16.46 -5.23 0.86
C GLU A 39 -15.18 -5.52 0.06
N ILE A 40 -15.23 -5.29 -1.25
CA ILE A 40 -14.13 -5.60 -2.19
C ILE A 40 -13.71 -4.34 -2.92
N ARG A 41 -12.41 -4.09 -2.98
CA ARG A 41 -11.80 -3.05 -3.81
C ARG A 41 -10.78 -3.69 -4.73
N VAL A 42 -10.86 -3.40 -6.03
CA VAL A 42 -9.77 -3.64 -6.96
C VAL A 42 -9.16 -2.30 -7.35
N ALA A 43 -7.88 -2.12 -7.03
CA ALA A 43 -7.13 -0.89 -7.30
C ALA A 43 -5.65 -1.21 -7.41
N GLU A 44 -4.82 -0.20 -7.73
CA GLU A 44 -3.38 -0.35 -7.69
C GLU A 44 -2.84 -0.08 -6.27
N PHE A 45 -1.97 -0.97 -5.78
CA PHE A 45 -1.31 -0.85 -4.48
C PHE A 45 0.20 -1.10 -4.61
N HIS A 46 0.99 -0.42 -3.78
CA HIS A 46 2.42 -0.61 -3.70
C HIS A 46 2.79 -1.79 -2.80
N ARG A 47 3.70 -2.66 -3.27
CA ARG A 47 4.30 -3.73 -2.44
C ARG A 47 5.36 -3.21 -1.47
N GLY A 48 5.91 -2.03 -1.75
CA GLY A 48 6.98 -1.41 -1.00
C GLY A 48 7.25 0.00 -1.52
N GLU A 49 8.24 0.66 -0.93
CA GLU A 49 8.70 1.97 -1.34
C GLU A 49 9.49 1.88 -2.66
N ALA A 50 9.35 2.89 -3.53
CA ALA A 50 10.02 2.98 -4.82
C ALA A 50 9.70 1.85 -5.82
N VAL A 51 8.67 1.04 -5.57
CA VAL A 51 8.22 -0.03 -6.46
C VAL A 51 6.97 0.42 -7.21
N PRO A 52 6.86 0.24 -8.53
CA PRO A 52 5.62 0.44 -9.27
C PRO A 52 4.41 -0.24 -8.60
N PRO A 53 3.25 0.41 -8.52
CA PRO A 53 2.07 -0.20 -7.93
C PRO A 53 1.48 -1.22 -8.91
N VAL A 54 0.92 -2.28 -8.37
CA VAL A 54 0.32 -3.38 -9.13
C VAL A 54 -1.16 -3.50 -8.81
N VAL A 55 -1.93 -4.08 -9.72
CA VAL A 55 -3.35 -4.37 -9.47
C VAL A 55 -3.46 -5.36 -8.32
N SER A 56 -4.29 -5.03 -7.34
CA SER A 56 -4.51 -5.84 -6.14
C SER A 56 -5.98 -5.83 -5.74
N ILE A 57 -6.38 -6.86 -4.99
CA ILE A 57 -7.69 -6.97 -4.37
C ILE A 57 -7.54 -6.69 -2.87
N LEU A 58 -8.21 -5.67 -2.37
CA LEU A 58 -8.43 -5.45 -0.96
C LEU A 58 -9.81 -6.00 -0.57
N MET A 59 -9.85 -6.73 0.54
CA MET A 59 -11.08 -7.19 1.17
C MET A 59 -11.20 -6.57 2.55
N ARG A 60 -12.44 -6.24 2.94
CA ARG A 60 -12.77 -5.74 4.28
C ARG A 60 -14.13 -6.27 4.71
N THR A 61 -14.25 -6.82 5.92
CA THR A 61 -15.54 -7.26 6.44
C THR A 61 -16.40 -6.07 6.88
N GLU A 62 -17.73 -6.22 6.81
CA GLU A 62 -18.65 -5.32 7.53
C GLU A 62 -18.64 -5.57 9.04
N GLN A 63 -18.44 -6.83 9.45
CA GLN A 63 -18.24 -7.20 10.85
C GLN A 63 -17.01 -6.50 11.44
N ILE A 64 -17.17 -6.00 12.67
CA ILE A 64 -16.12 -5.39 13.48
C ILE A 64 -15.66 -6.40 14.52
N PHE A 65 -14.36 -6.62 14.59
CA PHE A 65 -13.69 -7.54 15.50
C PHE A 65 -13.04 -6.78 16.66
N GLY A 66 -12.73 -7.51 17.74
CA GLY A 66 -12.09 -6.98 18.94
C GLY A 66 -10.66 -6.46 18.76
N CYS A 67 -10.00 -6.82 17.65
CA CYS A 67 -8.64 -6.43 17.34
C CYS A 67 -8.55 -5.91 15.89
N VAL A 68 -7.71 -4.90 15.64
CA VAL A 68 -7.65 -4.24 14.32
C VAL A 68 -6.84 -5.04 13.30
N ASN A 69 -6.07 -6.02 13.78
CA ASN A 69 -5.22 -6.87 12.96
C ASN A 69 -5.85 -8.22 12.61
N TYR A 70 -7.18 -8.35 12.74
CA TYR A 70 -7.88 -9.47 12.09
C TYR A 70 -7.70 -9.38 10.57
N SER A 71 -7.48 -10.54 9.95
CA SER A 71 -7.27 -10.68 8.51
C SER A 71 -8.37 -11.55 7.90
N VAL A 72 -8.78 -11.22 6.67
CA VAL A 72 -9.67 -12.11 5.91
C VAL A 72 -8.87 -13.30 5.40
N LEU A 73 -9.15 -14.49 5.92
CA LEU A 73 -8.53 -15.74 5.48
C LEU A 73 -9.23 -16.23 4.21
N HIS A 74 -8.45 -16.48 3.16
CA HIS A 74 -9.00 -16.80 1.85
C HIS A 74 -7.98 -17.56 0.99
N THR A 75 -8.47 -18.13 -0.10
CA THR A 75 -7.66 -18.65 -1.21
C THR A 75 -7.97 -17.84 -2.46
N LEU A 76 -6.94 -17.42 -3.16
CA LEU A 76 -7.05 -16.74 -4.44
C LEU A 76 -6.45 -17.62 -5.54
N LEU A 77 -7.23 -17.86 -6.60
CA LEU A 77 -6.79 -18.62 -7.77
C LEU A 77 -7.07 -17.81 -9.03
N GLN A 78 -6.16 -17.85 -9.99
CA GLN A 78 -6.36 -17.33 -11.33
C GLN A 78 -6.32 -18.48 -12.34
N ARG A 79 -7.33 -18.57 -13.21
CA ARG A 79 -7.42 -19.56 -14.29
C ARG A 79 -7.96 -18.89 -15.55
N GLY A 80 -7.08 -18.66 -16.53
CA GLY A 80 -7.45 -17.88 -17.72
C GLY A 80 -7.90 -16.47 -17.34
N ASP A 81 -9.11 -16.11 -17.76
CA ASP A 81 -9.80 -14.85 -17.46
C ASP A 81 -10.64 -14.92 -16.15
N GLY A 82 -10.69 -16.08 -15.49
CA GLY A 82 -11.38 -16.28 -14.22
C GLY A 82 -10.49 -16.03 -13.01
N ILE A 83 -10.98 -15.22 -12.07
CA ILE A 83 -10.37 -14.98 -10.76
C ILE A 83 -11.30 -15.54 -9.70
N PHE A 84 -10.82 -16.44 -8.87
CA PHE A 84 -11.62 -17.13 -7.85
C PHE A 84 -11.09 -16.77 -6.47
N LEU A 85 -11.93 -16.09 -5.70
CA LEU A 85 -11.67 -15.67 -4.33
C LEU A 85 -12.57 -16.48 -3.38
N LEU A 86 -11.99 -17.46 -2.71
CA LEU A 86 -12.68 -18.32 -1.76
C LEU A 86 -12.39 -17.83 -0.34
N ILE A 87 -13.38 -17.29 0.35
CA ILE A 87 -13.27 -16.72 1.69
C ILE A 87 -13.63 -17.79 2.72
N HIS A 88 -12.68 -18.07 3.61
CA HIS A 88 -12.80 -19.12 4.63
C HIS A 88 -13.27 -18.59 5.99
N GLY A 89 -13.06 -17.30 6.24
CA GLY A 89 -13.40 -16.63 7.50
C GLY A 89 -12.44 -15.51 7.82
N ALA A 90 -12.43 -15.07 9.08
CA ALA A 90 -11.44 -14.16 9.61
C ALA A 90 -10.49 -14.90 10.54
N SER A 91 -9.23 -14.51 10.57
CA SER A 91 -8.25 -15.03 11.52
C SER A 91 -7.42 -13.90 12.10
N ILE A 92 -6.81 -14.17 13.25
CA ILE A 92 -5.86 -13.27 13.88
C ILE A 92 -4.58 -14.05 14.19
N GLY A 93 -3.44 -13.37 14.10
CA GLY A 93 -2.16 -13.91 14.57
C GLY A 93 -2.10 -14.01 16.11
N PRO A 94 -0.93 -14.33 16.67
CA PRO A 94 -0.77 -14.54 18.11
C PRO A 94 -0.94 -13.26 18.95
N ILE A 95 -0.86 -12.08 18.33
CA ILE A 95 -0.96 -10.78 18.99
C ILE A 95 -2.31 -10.16 18.63
N CYS A 96 -3.06 -9.69 19.64
CA CYS A 96 -4.21 -8.82 19.45
C CYS A 96 -3.78 -7.36 19.59
N ALA A 97 -3.85 -6.60 18.50
CA ALA A 97 -3.78 -5.13 18.56
C ALA A 97 -5.16 -4.62 19.00
N THR A 98 -5.32 -4.33 20.30
CA THR A 98 -6.59 -4.03 20.98
C THR A 98 -7.22 -2.71 20.52
N ALA A 99 -7.79 -2.74 19.33
CA ALA A 99 -8.58 -1.67 18.74
C ALA A 99 -9.68 -2.33 17.89
N LEU A 100 -10.89 -1.80 17.96
CA LEU A 100 -12.00 -2.33 17.17
C LEU A 100 -11.78 -2.04 15.69
N GLY A 101 -11.92 -3.04 14.84
CA GLY A 101 -11.75 -2.87 13.40
C GLY A 101 -12.27 -4.04 12.59
N PRO A 102 -12.51 -3.85 11.28
CA PRO A 102 -12.89 -4.94 10.41
C PRO A 102 -11.69 -5.87 10.16
N ALA A 103 -11.97 -7.12 9.81
CA ALA A 103 -10.96 -7.98 9.24
C ALA A 103 -10.63 -7.49 7.83
N ALA A 104 -9.35 -7.40 7.49
CA ALA A 104 -8.91 -6.89 6.19
C ALA A 104 -7.77 -7.71 5.59
N SER A 105 -7.68 -7.77 4.27
CA SER A 105 -6.50 -8.31 3.59
C SER A 105 -6.29 -7.62 2.25
N VAL A 106 -5.04 -7.65 1.76
CA VAL A 106 -4.66 -7.14 0.44
C VAL A 106 -3.88 -8.22 -0.29
N ASN A 107 -4.28 -8.51 -1.52
CA ASN A 107 -3.66 -9.52 -2.37
C ASN A 107 -3.18 -8.91 -3.67
N PHE A 108 -1.88 -9.02 -3.91
CA PHE A 108 -1.26 -8.54 -5.14
C PHE A 108 -1.43 -9.57 -6.25
N ILE A 109 -2.25 -9.25 -7.25
CA ILE A 109 -2.64 -10.18 -8.31
C ILE A 109 -1.94 -9.90 -9.63
N ASP A 110 -1.43 -8.67 -9.80
CA ASP A 110 -0.62 -8.25 -10.95
C ASP A 110 -1.24 -8.59 -12.31
N LEU A 111 -2.53 -8.27 -12.45
CA LEU A 111 -3.26 -8.51 -13.69
C LEU A 111 -2.88 -7.51 -14.79
N PRO A 112 -2.75 -7.98 -16.04
CA PRO A 112 -2.61 -7.10 -17.19
C PRO A 112 -3.93 -6.37 -17.48
N ALA A 113 -3.88 -5.45 -18.45
CA ALA A 113 -5.10 -4.88 -19.01
C ALA A 113 -5.94 -5.98 -19.69
N GLY A 114 -7.26 -5.92 -19.54
CA GLY A 114 -8.19 -6.93 -20.02
C GLY A 114 -9.50 -6.94 -19.24
N THR A 115 -10.38 -7.84 -19.62
CA THR A 115 -11.65 -8.11 -18.92
C THR A 115 -11.60 -9.49 -18.30
N PHE A 116 -12.03 -9.58 -17.05
CA PHE A 116 -11.95 -10.76 -16.21
C PHE A 116 -13.27 -10.99 -15.49
N LEU A 117 -13.55 -12.25 -15.16
CA LEU A 117 -14.68 -12.62 -14.32
C LEU A 117 -14.18 -12.91 -12.91
N LEU A 118 -14.56 -12.07 -11.94
CA LEU A 118 -14.25 -12.28 -10.54
C LEU A 118 -15.39 -13.02 -9.84
N HIS A 119 -15.07 -14.21 -9.33
CA HIS A 119 -15.93 -15.03 -8.48
C HIS A 119 -15.52 -14.86 -7.03
N VAL A 120 -16.51 -14.58 -6.18
CA VAL A 120 -16.32 -14.51 -4.73
C VAL A 120 -17.17 -15.59 -4.12
N GLU A 121 -16.59 -16.47 -3.32
CA GLU A 121 -17.30 -17.57 -2.66
C GLU A 121 -17.10 -17.47 -1.14
N MET A 122 -18.20 -17.56 -0.40
CA MET A 122 -18.20 -17.56 1.07
C MET A 122 -19.39 -18.37 1.55
N ASN A 123 -19.17 -19.33 2.46
CA ASN A 123 -20.22 -20.16 3.05
C ASN A 123 -21.13 -20.86 2.01
N GLY A 124 -20.55 -21.38 0.93
CA GLY A 124 -21.28 -22.07 -0.15
C GLY A 124 -22.11 -21.17 -1.07
N ARG A 125 -22.09 -19.85 -0.83
CA ARG A 125 -22.74 -18.84 -1.69
C ARG A 125 -21.70 -18.18 -2.58
N ARG A 126 -22.12 -17.75 -3.76
CA ARG A 126 -21.23 -17.20 -4.78
C ARG A 126 -21.76 -15.89 -5.34
N ASP A 127 -20.88 -14.90 -5.41
CA ASP A 127 -21.08 -13.65 -6.11
C ASP A 127 -20.20 -13.59 -7.37
N ARG A 128 -20.62 -12.76 -8.33
CA ARG A 128 -19.92 -12.55 -9.60
C ARG A 128 -19.81 -11.07 -9.94
N TYR A 129 -18.65 -10.72 -10.47
CA TYR A 129 -18.32 -9.37 -10.92
C TYR A 129 -17.62 -9.40 -12.26
N GLU A 130 -17.93 -8.43 -13.10
CA GLU A 130 -17.09 -8.09 -14.25
C GLU A 130 -15.98 -7.13 -13.78
N LEU A 131 -14.73 -7.52 -14.03
CA LEU A 131 -13.55 -6.70 -13.74
C LEU A 131 -12.90 -6.29 -15.06
N THR A 132 -12.91 -4.99 -15.36
CA THR A 132 -12.25 -4.44 -16.55
C THR A 132 -11.09 -3.55 -16.15
N ILE A 133 -9.90 -3.86 -16.66
CA ILE A 133 -8.64 -3.14 -16.40
C ILE A 133 -8.15 -2.51 -17.70
N THR A 134 -8.00 -1.19 -17.70
CA THR A 134 -7.38 -0.44 -18.81
C THR A 134 -6.01 0.11 -18.38
N SER A 135 -5.35 0.89 -19.24
CA SER A 135 -4.14 1.61 -18.86
C SER A 135 -4.39 2.73 -17.83
N ALA A 136 -5.63 3.22 -17.71
CA ALA A 136 -5.97 4.37 -16.87
C ALA A 136 -6.95 4.06 -15.73
N THR A 137 -7.79 3.03 -15.87
CA THR A 137 -8.90 2.75 -14.96
C THR A 137 -9.06 1.26 -14.67
N ILE A 138 -9.73 0.98 -13.55
CA ILE A 138 -10.17 -0.33 -13.12
C ILE A 138 -11.66 -0.20 -12.77
N HIS A 139 -12.50 -0.99 -13.44
CA HIS A 139 -13.93 -1.06 -13.21
C HIS A 139 -14.30 -2.39 -12.58
N LEU A 140 -15.06 -2.34 -11.48
CA LEU A 140 -15.60 -3.52 -10.80
C LEU A 140 -17.13 -3.42 -10.78
N LEU A 141 -17.79 -4.15 -11.68
CA LEU A 141 -19.23 -4.09 -11.86
C LEU A 141 -19.89 -5.36 -11.30
N PRO A 142 -20.85 -5.23 -10.37
CA PRO A 142 -21.57 -6.39 -9.85
C PRO A 142 -22.48 -6.98 -10.93
N ILE A 143 -22.44 -8.31 -11.09
CA ILE A 143 -23.37 -9.07 -11.94
C ILE A 143 -24.46 -9.68 -11.06
N ASP A 144 -24.05 -10.39 -10.02
CA ASP A 144 -24.91 -11.08 -9.06
C ASP A 144 -24.19 -11.04 -7.71
N THR A 145 -24.76 -10.36 -6.72
CA THR A 145 -24.09 -10.14 -5.44
C THR A 145 -25.04 -10.28 -4.26
N SER A 146 -24.64 -11.08 -3.28
CA SER A 146 -25.44 -11.44 -2.13
C SER A 146 -24.60 -11.58 -0.85
N ILE A 147 -23.28 -11.83 -0.98
CA ILE A 147 -22.32 -11.99 0.13
C ILE A 147 -21.21 -10.93 0.16
N SER A 148 -21.09 -10.15 -0.90
CA SER A 148 -20.07 -9.13 -1.07
C SER A 148 -20.62 -7.89 -1.75
N ARG A 149 -19.87 -6.79 -1.71
CA ARG A 149 -20.18 -5.58 -2.48
C ARG A 149 -18.91 -4.80 -2.83
N PRO A 150 -18.89 -4.04 -3.93
CA PRO A 150 -17.75 -3.21 -4.26
C PRO A 150 -17.67 -2.02 -3.28
N MET A 151 -16.47 -1.69 -2.79
CA MET A 151 -16.22 -0.44 -2.06
C MET A 151 -16.35 0.76 -2.99
N GLU A 152 -15.78 0.63 -4.19
CA GLU A 152 -15.89 1.57 -5.29
C GLU A 152 -16.05 0.76 -6.59
N ARG A 153 -16.84 1.26 -7.53
CA ARG A 153 -17.01 0.62 -8.86
C ARG A 153 -15.97 1.07 -9.88
N LEU A 154 -15.35 2.22 -9.65
CA LEU A 154 -14.35 2.82 -10.51
C LEU A 154 -13.16 3.26 -9.66
N ALA A 155 -11.97 2.76 -10.01
CA ALA A 155 -10.70 3.23 -9.50
C ALA A 155 -9.81 3.69 -10.66
N TRP A 156 -9.17 4.85 -10.50
CA TRP A 156 -8.14 5.31 -11.41
C TRP A 156 -6.82 4.63 -11.05
N ARG A 157 -6.07 4.24 -12.08
CA ARG A 157 -4.70 3.76 -11.94
C ARG A 157 -3.78 4.94 -11.72
N TYR A 158 -2.63 4.71 -11.07
CA TYR A 158 -1.61 5.74 -10.98
C TYR A 158 -1.21 6.18 -12.39
N PRO A 159 -1.36 7.47 -12.74
CA PRO A 159 -0.80 7.96 -13.99
C PRO A 159 0.70 7.66 -13.99
N ARG A 160 1.20 7.02 -15.05
CA ARG A 160 2.63 6.72 -15.12
C ARG A 160 3.38 8.04 -15.24
N GLN A 161 4.55 8.10 -14.60
CA GLN A 161 5.39 9.30 -14.54
C GLN A 161 4.62 10.50 -13.99
N SER A 162 3.94 10.30 -12.87
CA SER A 162 3.26 11.38 -12.16
C SER A 162 3.72 11.53 -10.72
N PHE A 163 3.46 12.69 -10.13
CA PHE A 163 3.55 12.92 -8.70
C PHE A 163 2.43 13.84 -8.21
N ALA A 164 2.12 13.70 -6.93
CA ALA A 164 1.27 14.62 -6.18
C ALA A 164 2.13 15.59 -5.38
N LEU A 165 1.65 16.83 -5.27
CA LEU A 165 2.12 17.86 -4.37
C LEU A 165 1.09 18.04 -3.26
N PHE A 166 1.55 17.90 -2.03
CA PHE A 166 0.82 18.13 -0.82
C PHE A 166 1.43 19.34 -0.11
N ALA A 167 0.60 20.27 0.34
CA ALA A 167 1.06 21.45 1.06
C ALA A 167 0.12 21.78 2.22
N GLY A 168 0.73 22.06 3.36
CA GLY A 168 0.09 22.62 4.53
C GLY A 168 0.67 23.98 4.84
N THR A 169 -0.18 24.97 5.10
CA THR A 169 0.23 26.35 5.38
C THR A 169 -0.43 26.88 6.64
N MET A 170 0.06 28.02 7.11
CA MET A 170 -0.59 28.85 8.13
C MET A 170 -1.44 29.94 7.46
N ALA A 171 -2.23 30.65 8.26
CA ALA A 171 -2.95 31.82 7.76
C ALA A 171 -1.96 32.92 7.36
N GLY A 172 -2.11 33.47 6.15
CA GLY A 172 -1.19 34.47 5.57
C GLY A 172 -0.05 33.87 4.74
N ASP A 173 0.11 32.55 4.75
CA ASP A 173 1.15 31.82 4.02
C ASP A 173 0.62 31.05 2.79
N GLU A 174 -0.66 31.22 2.44
CA GLU A 174 -1.32 30.49 1.34
C GLU A 174 -0.66 30.75 -0.02
N TRP A 175 -0.02 31.92 -0.17
CA TRP A 175 0.72 32.31 -1.38
C TRP A 175 1.92 31.39 -1.68
N LEU A 176 2.48 30.72 -0.67
CA LEU A 176 3.64 29.84 -0.83
C LEU A 176 3.37 28.68 -1.79
N VAL A 177 2.13 28.19 -1.85
CA VAL A 177 1.76 27.10 -2.76
C VAL A 177 1.84 27.55 -4.22
N GLY A 178 1.36 28.76 -4.51
CA GLY A 178 1.50 29.36 -5.84
C GLY A 178 2.96 29.57 -6.21
N ALA A 179 3.73 30.20 -5.33
CA ALA A 179 5.15 30.47 -5.55
C ALA A 179 5.98 29.20 -5.80
N TYR A 180 5.74 28.13 -5.03
CA TYR A 180 6.42 26.85 -5.25
C TYR A 180 6.06 26.26 -6.62
N VAL A 181 4.78 26.26 -6.99
CA VAL A 181 4.35 25.68 -8.26
C VAL A 181 4.89 26.47 -9.45
N ASP A 182 4.98 27.78 -9.35
CA ASP A 182 5.58 28.62 -10.39
C ASP A 182 7.08 28.32 -10.54
N SER A 183 7.81 28.18 -9.42
CA SER A 183 9.22 27.78 -9.41
C SER A 183 9.42 26.39 -10.03
N LEU A 184 8.57 25.43 -9.65
CA LEU A 184 8.56 24.07 -10.17
C LEU A 184 8.36 24.05 -11.68
N LYS A 185 7.32 24.72 -12.20
CA LYS A 185 7.00 24.75 -13.64
C LYS A 185 8.06 25.46 -14.47
N LYS A 186 8.74 26.46 -13.91
CA LYS A 186 9.84 27.16 -14.59
C LYS A 186 11.09 26.29 -14.76
N ARG A 187 11.32 25.37 -13.83
CA ARG A 187 12.58 24.61 -13.73
C ARG A 187 12.45 23.16 -14.15
N VAL A 188 11.26 22.58 -14.09
CA VAL A 188 11.02 21.18 -14.41
C VAL A 188 9.94 21.11 -15.49
N PRO A 189 10.17 20.38 -16.61
CA PRO A 189 9.15 20.20 -17.63
C PRO A 189 8.06 19.24 -17.13
N VAL A 190 7.13 19.80 -16.35
CA VAL A 190 5.97 19.11 -15.80
C VAL A 190 4.68 19.68 -16.38
N ARG A 191 3.67 18.82 -16.50
CA ARG A 191 2.32 19.22 -16.90
C ARG A 191 1.35 18.92 -15.77
N GLU A 192 0.63 19.94 -15.32
CA GLU A 192 -0.40 19.74 -14.30
C GLU A 192 -1.60 18.97 -14.87
N ILE A 193 -2.19 18.13 -14.02
CA ILE A 193 -3.42 17.38 -14.29
C ILE A 193 -4.40 17.55 -13.13
N VAL A 194 -5.68 17.39 -13.44
CA VAL A 194 -6.76 17.47 -12.47
C VAL A 194 -7.25 16.06 -12.16
N SER A 195 -7.50 15.76 -10.89
CA SER A 195 -8.13 14.49 -10.53
C SER A 195 -9.58 14.48 -11.00
N PRO A 196 -10.05 13.38 -11.61
CA PRO A 196 -11.44 13.26 -12.05
C PRO A 196 -12.41 13.36 -10.87
N GLU A 197 -13.62 13.88 -11.11
CA GLU A 197 -14.66 14.01 -10.08
C GLU A 197 -15.16 12.64 -9.63
N GLU A 198 -15.31 11.72 -10.58
CA GLU A 198 -15.80 10.36 -10.33
C GLU A 198 -14.67 9.35 -10.11
N GLY A 199 -14.98 8.34 -9.30
CA GLY A 199 -14.10 7.23 -9.02
C GLY A 199 -13.00 7.55 -7.99
N ARG A 200 -12.38 6.47 -7.51
CA ARG A 200 -11.27 6.56 -6.55
C ARG A 200 -10.02 7.03 -7.28
N TRP A 201 -9.53 8.22 -6.94
CA TRP A 201 -8.21 8.69 -7.38
C TRP A 201 -7.12 7.96 -6.58
N PRO A 202 -6.00 7.54 -7.22
CA PRO A 202 -4.95 6.76 -6.55
C PRO A 202 -4.14 7.56 -5.55
N TYR A 203 -3.99 8.87 -5.75
CA TYR A 203 -3.37 9.77 -4.78
C TYR A 203 -4.39 10.26 -3.74
N ASP A 204 -3.89 10.60 -2.55
CA ASP A 204 -4.70 11.27 -1.55
C ASP A 204 -5.26 12.60 -2.07
N ARG A 205 -6.52 12.87 -1.71
CA ARG A 205 -7.24 14.11 -2.09
C ARG A 205 -7.18 15.18 -1.00
N THR A 206 -6.66 14.83 0.17
CA THR A 206 -6.63 15.70 1.34
C THR A 206 -5.32 15.52 2.09
N VAL A 207 -4.78 16.63 2.57
CA VAL A 207 -3.73 16.65 3.59
C VAL A 207 -4.40 16.87 4.94
N THR A 208 -3.89 16.24 6.00
CA THR A 208 -4.35 16.47 7.38
C THR A 208 -3.18 16.91 8.25
N GLY A 209 -3.47 17.50 9.41
CA GLY A 209 -2.44 17.87 10.39
C GLY A 209 -1.88 19.30 10.28
N TYR A 210 -2.36 20.12 9.35
CA TYR A 210 -1.98 21.53 9.24
C TYR A 210 -3.14 22.47 9.54
N ALA A 211 -2.82 23.71 9.94
CA ALA A 211 -3.83 24.75 10.21
C ALA A 211 -4.67 25.06 8.95
N ARG A 212 -4.02 25.08 7.77
CA ARG A 212 -4.69 25.11 6.47
C ARG A 212 -4.07 24.07 5.56
N ASN A 213 -4.91 23.21 4.98
CA ASN A 213 -4.49 22.21 4.01
C ASN A 213 -4.83 22.72 2.61
N ALA A 214 -3.80 22.94 1.79
CA ALA A 214 -4.02 23.28 0.39
C ALA A 214 -4.54 22.02 -0.35
N PRO A 215 -5.46 22.17 -1.31
CA PRO A 215 -5.84 21.06 -2.17
C PRO A 215 -4.61 20.47 -2.87
N PRO A 216 -4.42 19.14 -2.86
CA PRO A 216 -3.30 18.53 -3.56
C PRO A 216 -3.31 18.86 -5.05
N ARG A 217 -2.13 19.02 -5.63
CA ARG A 217 -1.94 19.28 -7.07
C ARG A 217 -1.18 18.12 -7.69
N TYR A 218 -1.51 17.76 -8.92
CA TYR A 218 -0.97 16.56 -9.56
C TYR A 218 -0.24 16.94 -10.85
N PHE A 219 0.90 16.30 -11.09
CA PHE A 219 1.77 16.64 -12.21
C PHE A 219 2.24 15.39 -12.93
N LEU A 220 2.32 15.47 -14.26
CA LEU A 220 3.00 14.51 -15.12
C LEU A 220 4.40 15.01 -15.47
N TYR A 221 5.31 14.08 -15.65
CA TYR A 221 6.66 14.27 -16.16
C TYR A 221 6.99 13.20 -17.21
N GLN A 222 8.11 13.37 -17.92
CA GLN A 222 8.54 12.44 -18.98
C GLN A 222 9.66 11.49 -18.52
N LEU A 223 10.58 11.98 -17.70
CA LEU A 223 11.76 11.24 -17.25
C LEU A 223 11.79 11.16 -15.73
N ASP A 224 12.23 10.03 -15.17
CA ASP A 224 12.36 9.87 -13.70
C ASP A 224 13.28 10.94 -13.09
N SER A 225 14.29 11.43 -13.83
CA SER A 225 15.15 12.55 -13.41
C SER A 225 14.41 13.87 -13.21
N HIS A 226 13.23 14.06 -13.81
CA HIS A 226 12.40 15.25 -13.57
C HIS A 226 11.80 15.24 -12.17
N PHE A 227 11.50 14.06 -11.60
CA PHE A 227 11.03 13.97 -10.22
C PHE A 227 12.15 14.31 -9.23
N GLU A 228 13.37 13.85 -9.48
CA GLU A 228 14.55 14.25 -8.69
C GLU A 228 14.84 15.75 -8.80
N ARG A 229 14.61 16.33 -9.98
CA ARG A 229 14.71 17.79 -10.15
C ARG A 229 13.61 18.53 -9.40
N ALA A 230 12.38 18.00 -9.35
CA ALA A 230 11.31 18.56 -8.53
C ALA A 230 11.67 18.52 -7.04
N ALA A 231 12.29 17.43 -6.56
CA ALA A 231 12.81 17.34 -5.21
C ALA A 231 13.90 18.38 -4.92
N SER A 232 14.77 18.65 -5.90
CA SER A 232 15.80 19.69 -5.80
C SER A 232 15.18 21.08 -5.70
N VAL A 233 14.16 21.38 -6.51
CA VAL A 233 13.39 22.63 -6.41
C VAL A 233 12.71 22.76 -5.06
N LEU A 234 12.13 21.67 -4.53
CA LEU A 234 11.53 21.65 -3.20
C LEU A 234 12.54 21.96 -2.09
N ARG A 235 13.75 21.39 -2.16
CA ARG A 235 14.82 21.68 -1.20
C ARG A 235 15.17 23.16 -1.20
N GLU A 236 15.50 23.71 -2.36
CA GLU A 236 15.89 25.12 -2.50
C GLU A 236 14.75 26.06 -2.05
N PHE A 237 13.51 25.77 -2.44
CA PHE A 237 12.34 26.55 -1.99
C PHE A 237 12.15 26.48 -0.47
N SER A 238 12.42 25.30 0.14
CA SER A 238 12.31 25.11 1.58
C SER A 238 13.34 25.94 2.34
N GLU A 239 14.59 25.94 1.87
CA GLU A 239 15.68 26.73 2.45
C GLU A 239 15.42 28.23 2.35
N GLU A 240 14.89 28.70 1.22
CA GLU A 240 14.65 30.13 0.97
C GLU A 240 13.41 30.66 1.69
N HIS A 241 12.30 29.89 1.69
CA HIS A 241 11.01 30.42 2.09
C HIS A 241 10.40 29.77 3.34
N LEU A 242 10.77 28.53 3.66
CA LEU A 242 10.13 27.77 4.76
C LEU A 242 10.97 27.78 6.04
N LYS A 243 12.27 28.06 5.95
CA LYS A 243 13.15 28.17 7.11
C LYS A 243 12.64 29.23 8.09
N GLY A 244 12.37 28.81 9.32
CA GLY A 244 11.81 29.68 10.37
C GLY A 244 10.28 29.86 10.33
N ARG A 245 9.55 29.12 9.48
CA ARG A 245 8.07 29.12 9.42
C ARG A 245 7.49 27.82 9.97
N PRO A 246 7.34 27.67 11.30
CA PRO A 246 6.74 26.47 11.87
C PRO A 246 5.29 26.32 11.39
N GLY A 247 4.86 25.09 11.17
CA GLY A 247 3.50 24.78 10.71
C GLY A 247 3.29 24.88 9.21
N VAL A 248 4.31 25.24 8.42
CA VAL A 248 4.28 25.17 6.96
C VAL A 248 5.09 23.96 6.48
N GLY A 249 4.50 23.15 5.60
CA GLY A 249 5.11 21.92 5.12
C GLY A 249 4.71 21.59 3.69
N PHE A 250 5.68 21.11 2.92
CA PHE A 250 5.48 20.69 1.54
C PHE A 250 5.99 19.26 1.39
N TRP A 251 5.29 18.46 0.61
CA TRP A 251 5.62 17.07 0.36
C TRP A 251 5.26 16.72 -1.08
N ILE A 252 6.17 16.06 -1.79
CA ILE A 252 5.88 15.48 -3.10
C ILE A 252 6.00 13.96 -3.03
N GLU A 253 5.11 13.24 -3.70
CA GLU A 253 5.14 11.78 -3.80
C GLU A 253 4.86 11.34 -5.24
N ASN A 254 5.74 10.53 -5.82
CA ASN A 254 5.55 10.00 -7.18
C ASN A 254 4.70 8.73 -7.21
N TRP A 255 4.33 8.32 -8.42
CA TRP A 255 3.52 7.12 -8.67
C TRP A 255 4.16 5.80 -8.18
N LYS A 256 5.48 5.78 -7.91
CA LYS A 256 6.21 4.64 -7.31
C LYS A 256 6.32 4.76 -5.78
N ARG A 257 5.63 5.73 -5.16
CA ARG A 257 5.69 6.02 -3.72
C ARG A 257 7.06 6.51 -3.24
N GLN A 258 7.91 7.03 -4.13
CA GLN A 258 9.09 7.78 -3.71
C GLN A 258 8.64 9.18 -3.30
N SER A 259 9.19 9.71 -2.21
CA SER A 259 8.65 10.93 -1.64
C SER A 259 9.70 11.83 -0.98
N PHE A 260 9.46 13.13 -1.01
CA PHE A 260 10.37 14.15 -0.48
C PHE A 260 9.59 15.18 0.34
N GLN A 261 9.99 15.38 1.59
CA GLN A 261 9.32 16.25 2.56
C GLN A 261 10.21 17.44 2.91
N SER A 262 9.68 18.66 2.88
CA SER A 262 10.45 19.89 3.12
C SER A 262 11.21 19.86 4.45
N TRP A 263 10.58 19.38 5.53
CA TRP A 263 11.20 19.31 6.86
C TRP A 263 12.28 18.23 7.00
N ARG A 264 12.34 17.24 6.10
CA ARG A 264 13.43 16.26 6.06
C ARG A 264 14.60 16.72 5.21
N LEU A 265 14.39 17.70 4.33
CA LEU A 265 15.38 18.20 3.38
C LEU A 265 16.18 19.39 3.92
N MET A 266 15.78 19.99 5.04
CA MET A 266 16.45 21.13 5.67
C MET A 266 17.47 20.73 6.76
N ASN A 267 17.73 19.43 6.91
CA ASN A 267 18.70 18.87 7.87
C ASN A 267 20.02 18.52 7.18
#